data_AF-A0A8S9J547-F1
#
_entry.id   AF-A0A8S9J547-F1
#
_cell.length_a   1.000
_cell.length_b   1.000
_cell.length_c   1.000
_cell.angle_alpha   90.00
_cell.angle_beta   90.00
_cell.angle_gamma   90.00
#
_symmetry.space_group_name_H-M   'P 1'
#
loop_
_entity.id
_entity.type
_entity.pdbx_description
1 polymer ?
#
loop_
_entity_poly.entity_id
_entity_poly.type
_entity_poly.pdbx_seq_one_letter_code
_entity_poly.pdbx_strand_id
1 'polypeptide(L)'
;DTNEIRSLGTRGTNSVVGQTVLLAFRLTPYGLSGSTARDVLKSISPSVMDALDNQPIFIRLKGLDCMRGSLAKARVLYIPVEEIGDEGRLLQVITDAFVKAGLVLEKDANQSLKLHATVMNARHRKRKDKRKKMDTFDAREIHKQFGNEDWGEYLIQEAHLSQRFVFDKSGYYRCCASIPFPG
;
A
#
# COMPACT_ATOMS: atom_id res chain seq x y z
N ASP A 1 -9.46 6.20 -23.20
CA ASP A 1 -8.06 5.75 -23.13
C ASP A 1 -7.62 5.63 -21.68
N THR A 2 -8.00 4.51 -21.06
CA THR A 2 -7.61 4.15 -19.69
C THR A 2 -6.25 3.46 -19.75
N ASN A 3 -5.22 4.09 -19.17
CA ASN A 3 -3.90 3.50 -18.99
C ASN A 3 -3.99 2.33 -18.00
N GLU A 4 -4.48 1.18 -18.46
CA GLU A 4 -4.35 -0.10 -17.77
C GLU A 4 -2.88 -0.53 -17.86
N ILE A 5 -2.18 -0.53 -16.71
CA ILE A 5 -0.90 -1.23 -16.59
C ILE A 5 -1.18 -2.72 -16.79
N ARG A 6 -0.91 -3.22 -18.00
CA ARG A 6 -0.98 -4.63 -18.32
C ARG A 6 0.14 -5.35 -17.56
N SER A 7 -0.25 -6.33 -16.76
CA SER A 7 0.67 -7.22 -16.05
C SER A 7 1.66 -7.88 -17.02
N LEU A 8 2.96 -7.59 -16.89
CA LEU A 8 4.01 -8.36 -17.53
C LEU A 8 4.17 -9.69 -16.78
N GLY A 9 3.36 -10.68 -17.17
CA GLY A 9 3.45 -12.05 -16.71
C GLY A 9 4.38 -12.87 -17.62
N THR A 10 5.62 -13.12 -17.20
CA THR A 10 6.35 -14.29 -17.69
C THR A 10 5.84 -15.53 -16.95
N ARG A 11 5.34 -16.50 -17.71
CA ARG A 11 4.80 -17.79 -17.26
C ARG A 11 5.64 -18.39 -16.12
N GLY A 12 5.07 -18.54 -14.93
CA GLY A 12 5.69 -19.36 -13.87
C GLY A 12 5.47 -18.93 -12.42
N THR A 13 4.93 -17.75 -12.14
CA THR A 13 4.74 -17.29 -10.74
C THR A 13 3.37 -16.67 -10.54
N ASN A 14 2.46 -17.39 -9.88
CA ASN A 14 1.21 -16.84 -9.37
C ASN A 14 1.53 -15.88 -8.21
N SER A 15 1.80 -14.62 -8.55
CA SER A 15 1.64 -13.48 -7.67
C SER A 15 1.12 -12.36 -8.56
N VAL A 16 -0.20 -12.36 -8.72
CA VAL A 16 -0.93 -11.27 -9.35
C VAL A 16 -0.78 -10.08 -8.41
N VAL A 17 0.08 -9.13 -8.77
CA VAL A 17 0.16 -7.83 -8.10
C VAL A 17 -0.98 -7.01 -8.67
N GLY A 18 -2.13 -7.13 -8.00
CA GLY A 18 -3.24 -6.23 -8.19
C GLY A 18 -2.90 -4.83 -7.70
N GLN A 19 -3.44 -3.83 -8.39
CA GLN A 19 -3.17 -2.39 -8.40
C GLN A 19 -3.41 -1.63 -7.06
N THR A 20 -3.08 -2.20 -5.90
CA THR A 20 -3.28 -1.49 -4.63
C THR A 20 -2.00 -0.80 -4.20
N VAL A 21 -1.97 0.53 -4.28
CA VAL A 21 -1.09 1.32 -3.41
C VAL A 21 -1.55 1.06 -1.99
N LEU A 22 -0.77 0.26 -1.26
CA LEU A 22 -1.22 -0.23 0.04
C LEU A 22 -0.79 0.74 1.12
N LEU A 23 -1.75 1.54 1.61
CA LEU A 23 -1.59 2.22 2.89
C LEU A 23 -1.80 1.19 4.01
N ALA A 24 -0.70 0.59 4.48
CA ALA A 24 -0.77 -0.47 5.49
C ALA A 24 -0.63 0.09 6.91
N PHE A 25 -1.75 0.41 7.57
CA PHE A 25 -1.76 0.54 9.03
C PHE A 25 -1.69 -0.84 9.69
N ARG A 26 -0.74 -1.02 10.60
CA ARG A 26 -0.80 -2.16 11.53
C ARG A 26 -1.69 -1.78 12.70
N LEU A 27 -2.97 -2.07 12.58
CA LEU A 27 -3.94 -1.81 13.63
C LEU A 27 -3.64 -2.68 14.87
N THR A 28 -3.95 -2.14 16.06
CA THR A 28 -3.71 -2.84 17.33
C THR A 28 -4.52 -4.15 17.37
N PRO A 29 -3.95 -5.27 17.86
CA PRO A 29 -4.66 -6.54 17.96
C PRO A 29 -5.63 -6.60 19.16
N TYR A 30 -5.67 -5.57 20.01
CA TYR A 30 -6.43 -5.55 21.25
C TYR A 30 -7.78 -4.84 21.03
N GLY A 31 -8.77 -5.60 20.58
CA GLY A 31 -10.18 -5.37 20.95
C GLY A 31 -10.97 -4.26 20.25
N LEU A 32 -10.34 -3.36 19.47
CA LEU A 32 -11.11 -2.42 18.64
C LEU A 32 -11.61 -3.17 17.39
N SER A 33 -12.89 -3.55 17.42
CA SER A 33 -13.54 -4.34 16.38
C SER A 33 -13.39 -3.68 15.02
N GLY A 34 -13.36 -4.48 13.94
CA GLY A 34 -13.33 -3.96 12.58
C GLY A 34 -14.44 -2.94 12.26
N SER A 35 -15.48 -2.82 13.08
CA SER A 35 -16.46 -1.73 13.02
C SER A 35 -15.84 -0.36 13.33
N THR A 36 -15.06 -0.20 14.41
CA THR A 36 -14.49 1.10 14.79
C THR A 36 -13.59 1.67 13.71
N ALA A 37 -12.73 0.85 13.10
CA ALA A 37 -11.86 1.30 12.01
C ALA A 37 -12.66 1.73 10.76
N ARG A 38 -13.78 1.06 10.48
CA ARG A 38 -14.68 1.44 9.38
C ARG A 38 -15.39 2.76 9.68
N ASP A 39 -15.83 2.94 10.92
CA ASP A 39 -16.54 4.15 11.35
C ASP A 39 -15.61 5.36 11.33
N VAL A 40 -14.35 5.20 11.77
CA VAL A 40 -13.30 6.23 11.65
C VAL A 40 -13.02 6.56 10.19
N LEU A 41 -12.82 5.56 9.31
CA LEU A 41 -12.57 5.85 7.90
C LEU A 41 -13.73 6.64 7.28
N LYS A 42 -14.98 6.25 7.57
CA LYS A 42 -16.16 6.94 7.03
C LYS A 42 -16.31 8.36 7.58
N SER A 43 -16.03 8.56 8.87
CA SER A 43 -16.22 9.87 9.52
C SER A 43 -15.24 10.93 9.04
N ILE A 44 -14.07 10.52 8.54
CA ILE A 44 -13.06 11.45 8.01
C ILE A 44 -13.29 11.84 6.55
N SER A 45 -14.28 11.27 5.87
CA SER A 45 -14.55 11.61 4.46
C SER A 45 -14.66 13.11 4.22
N PRO A 46 -15.42 13.91 5.02
CA PRO A 46 -15.45 15.36 4.86
C PRO A 46 -14.08 16.02 5.06
N SER A 47 -13.34 15.62 6.11
CA SER A 47 -11.98 16.15 6.38
C SER A 47 -10.98 15.82 5.26
N VAL A 48 -11.15 14.68 4.60
CA VAL A 48 -10.36 14.32 3.41
C VAL A 48 -10.73 15.22 2.24
N MET A 49 -12.02 15.45 1.97
CA MET A 49 -12.44 16.37 0.88
C MET A 49 -11.92 17.80 1.11
N ASP A 50 -12.00 18.29 2.35
CA ASP A 50 -11.49 19.61 2.74
C ASP A 50 -9.96 19.68 2.62
N ALA A 51 -9.25 18.64 3.06
CA ALA A 51 -7.79 18.61 2.98
C ALA A 51 -7.26 18.54 1.55
N LEU A 52 -8.06 18.03 0.62
CA LEU A 52 -7.74 17.98 -0.80
C LEU A 52 -8.26 19.20 -1.56
N ASP A 53 -8.88 20.17 -0.88
CA ASP A 53 -9.49 21.35 -1.50
C ASP A 53 -10.47 20.97 -2.65
N ASN A 54 -11.14 19.82 -2.48
CA ASN A 54 -11.97 19.16 -3.50
C ASN A 54 -11.28 18.92 -4.85
N GLN A 55 -9.95 18.83 -4.88
CA GLN A 55 -9.16 18.52 -6.06
C GLN A 55 -8.87 17.02 -6.19
N PRO A 56 -8.79 16.49 -7.42
CA PRO A 56 -8.39 15.11 -7.64
C PRO A 56 -6.94 14.86 -7.20
N ILE A 57 -6.68 13.69 -6.64
CA ILE A 57 -5.33 13.32 -6.20
C ILE A 57 -4.63 12.52 -7.30
N PHE A 58 -3.44 12.98 -7.67
CA PHE A 58 -2.55 12.25 -8.54
C PHE A 58 -1.35 11.72 -7.76
N ILE A 59 -0.90 10.55 -8.15
CA ILE A 59 0.32 9.94 -7.63
C ILE A 59 1.28 9.62 -8.76
N ARG A 60 2.58 9.74 -8.51
CA ARG A 60 3.63 9.26 -9.41
C ARG A 60 4.29 8.03 -8.83
N LEU A 61 4.42 7.00 -9.67
CA LEU A 61 5.15 5.78 -9.35
C LEU A 61 6.48 5.82 -10.07
N LYS A 62 7.60 5.86 -9.33
CA LYS A 62 8.92 5.97 -9.94
C LYS A 62 9.98 5.15 -9.22
N GLY A 63 10.71 4.37 -10.00
CA GLY A 63 11.84 3.55 -9.60
C GLY A 63 11.45 2.28 -8.85
N LEU A 64 12.44 1.69 -8.18
CA LEU A 64 12.26 0.55 -7.28
C LEU A 64 13.14 0.69 -6.04
N ASP A 65 12.62 0.27 -4.90
CA ASP A 65 13.35 0.27 -3.64
C ASP A 65 12.99 -0.97 -2.80
N CYS A 66 13.79 -1.27 -1.78
CA CYS A 66 13.61 -2.44 -0.92
C CYS A 66 13.30 -2.08 0.53
N MET A 67 12.29 -2.76 1.10
CA MET A 67 11.88 -2.48 2.47
C MET A 67 12.84 -3.12 3.46
N ARG A 68 13.66 -2.29 4.10
CA ARG A 68 14.66 -2.66 5.12
C ARG A 68 15.68 -3.69 4.61
N GLY A 69 16.95 -3.29 4.55
CA GLY A 69 18.05 -4.16 4.16
C GLY A 69 18.69 -3.71 2.86
N SER A 70 19.30 -4.66 2.13
CA SER A 70 19.96 -4.39 0.85
C SER A 70 19.29 -5.15 -0.29
N LEU A 71 19.46 -4.66 -1.51
CA LEU A 71 18.96 -5.32 -2.72
C LEU A 71 19.45 -6.76 -2.86
N ALA A 72 20.67 -7.07 -2.42
CA ALA A 72 21.21 -8.43 -2.45
C ALA A 72 20.46 -9.43 -1.55
N LYS A 73 19.76 -8.92 -0.52
CA LYS A 73 19.01 -9.72 0.47
C LYS A 73 17.64 -9.09 0.73
N ALA A 74 16.95 -8.68 -0.34
CA ALA A 74 15.66 -8.04 -0.26
C ALA A 74 14.59 -9.01 0.27
N ARG A 75 13.66 -8.48 1.08
CA ARG A 75 12.46 -9.22 1.51
C ARG A 75 11.20 -8.71 0.82
N VAL A 76 11.13 -7.41 0.62
CA VAL A 76 10.06 -6.73 -0.09
C VAL A 76 10.72 -5.77 -1.05
N LEU A 77 10.31 -5.83 -2.32
CA LEU A 77 10.64 -4.84 -3.34
C LEU A 77 9.35 -4.08 -3.65
N TYR A 78 9.44 -2.76 -3.71
CA TYR A 78 8.31 -1.88 -3.92
C TYR A 78 8.68 -0.73 -4.86
N ILE A 79 7.66 -0.11 -5.45
CA ILE A 79 7.77 1.14 -6.17
C ILE A 79 7.45 2.28 -5.18
N PRO A 80 8.37 3.22 -4.96
CA PRO A 80 8.08 4.47 -4.25
C PRO A 80 6.91 5.20 -4.89
N VAL A 81 6.03 5.76 -4.05
CA VAL A 81 4.86 6.52 -4.51
C VAL A 81 4.95 7.93 -3.94
N GLU A 82 4.86 8.91 -4.83
CA GLU A 82 4.86 10.33 -4.49
C GLU A 82 3.48 10.90 -4.81
N GLU A 83 2.93 11.67 -3.88
CA GLU A 83 1.71 12.46 -4.11
C GLU A 83 2.07 13.72 -4.90
N ILE A 84 1.32 13.99 -5.95
CA ILE A 84 1.53 15.16 -6.81
C ILE A 84 0.63 16.29 -6.33
N GLY A 85 1.24 17.41 -5.94
CA GLY A 85 0.53 18.67 -5.69
C GLY A 85 0.05 18.90 -4.26
N ASP A 86 0.11 17.92 -3.35
CA ASP A 86 -0.50 18.07 -2.00
C ASP A 86 0.39 17.59 -0.83
N GLU A 87 1.70 17.41 -1.07
CA GLU A 87 2.77 17.22 -0.07
C GLU A 87 2.50 16.25 1.11
N GLY A 88 1.59 15.28 0.97
CA GLY A 88 1.27 14.32 2.04
C GLY A 88 0.08 14.70 2.94
N ARG A 89 -0.70 15.74 2.62
CA ARG A 89 -1.89 16.16 3.40
C ARG A 89 -2.92 15.03 3.54
N LEU A 90 -3.17 14.27 2.48
CA LEU A 90 -4.05 13.11 2.52
C LEU A 90 -3.62 12.10 3.59
N LEU A 91 -2.33 11.75 3.58
CA LEU A 91 -1.76 10.78 4.50
C LEU A 91 -1.84 11.26 5.93
N GLN A 92 -1.58 12.54 6.16
CA GLN A 92 -1.64 13.13 7.48
C GLN A 92 -3.06 13.04 8.06
N VAL A 93 -4.09 13.45 7.32
CA VAL A 93 -5.49 13.41 7.79
C VAL A 93 -5.91 11.99 8.16
N ILE A 94 -5.60 11.01 7.31
CA ILE A 94 -5.95 9.60 7.59
C ILE A 94 -5.17 9.10 8.81
N THR A 95 -3.87 9.38 8.89
CA THR A 95 -3.02 8.93 10.00
C THR A 95 -3.47 9.51 11.32
N ASP A 96 -3.65 10.83 11.38
CA ASP A 96 -4.03 11.54 12.59
C ASP A 96 -5.38 11.04 13.14
N ALA A 97 -6.34 10.75 12.25
CA ALA A 97 -7.61 10.20 12.66
C ALA A 97 -7.50 8.80 13.27
N PHE A 98 -6.71 7.91 12.66
CA PHE A 98 -6.50 6.57 13.19
C PHE A 98 -5.67 6.56 14.48
N VAL A 99 -4.69 7.47 14.61
CA VAL A 99 -3.94 7.68 15.86
C VAL A 99 -4.87 8.20 16.96
N LYS A 100 -5.67 9.23 16.68
CA LYS A 100 -6.63 9.81 17.63
C LYS A 100 -7.69 8.80 18.08
N ALA A 101 -8.07 7.87 17.21
CA ALA A 101 -8.99 6.77 17.54
C ALA A 101 -8.34 5.63 18.36
N GLY A 102 -7.04 5.71 18.67
CA GLY A 102 -6.32 4.65 19.40
C GLY A 102 -6.13 3.38 18.58
N LEU A 103 -6.28 3.46 17.26
CA LEU A 103 -6.20 2.30 16.35
C LEU A 103 -4.78 2.02 15.88
N VAL A 104 -3.84 2.95 16.08
CA VAL A 104 -2.41 2.81 15.75
C VAL A 104 -1.63 2.48 17.02
N LEU A 105 -0.67 1.53 16.92
CA LEU A 105 0.23 1.23 18.03
C LEU A 105 1.14 2.44 18.30
N GLU A 106 1.40 2.78 19.57
CA GLU A 106 2.24 3.94 19.94
C GLU A 106 3.60 3.96 19.23
N LYS A 107 4.25 2.80 19.10
CA LYS A 107 5.53 2.64 18.39
C LYS A 107 5.48 3.00 16.89
N ASP A 108 4.29 2.94 16.31
CA ASP A 108 4.02 3.19 14.89
C ASP A 108 3.37 4.58 14.70
N ALA A 109 2.86 5.21 15.76
CA ALA A 109 2.25 6.55 15.72
C ALA A 109 3.25 7.65 15.31
N ASN A 110 4.53 7.49 15.66
CA ASN A 110 5.59 8.44 15.30
C ASN A 110 6.31 8.07 13.99
N GLN A 111 5.87 7.03 13.26
CA GLN A 111 6.46 6.66 11.98
C GLN A 111 5.73 7.35 10.84
N SER A 112 6.47 8.10 10.02
CA SER A 112 5.93 8.67 8.78
C SER A 112 5.46 7.53 7.87
N LEU A 113 4.19 7.51 7.51
CA LEU A 113 3.68 6.57 6.51
C LEU A 113 4.25 6.90 5.15
N LYS A 114 4.77 5.87 4.48
CA LYS A 114 5.27 5.97 3.12
C LYS A 114 4.35 5.19 2.20
N LEU A 115 3.75 5.90 1.23
CA LEU A 115 3.06 5.25 0.14
C LEU A 115 4.06 4.43 -0.67
N HIS A 116 3.66 3.22 -0.99
CA HIS A 116 4.45 2.32 -1.81
C HIS A 116 3.54 1.29 -2.48
N ALA A 117 3.92 0.85 -3.67
CA ALA A 117 3.29 -0.29 -4.34
C ALA A 117 4.24 -1.49 -4.25
N THR A 118 3.86 -2.52 -3.47
CA THR A 118 4.70 -3.73 -3.35
C THR A 118 4.63 -4.55 -4.63
N VAL A 119 5.77 -4.74 -5.30
CA VAL A 119 5.87 -5.56 -6.53
C VAL A 119 6.34 -6.98 -6.25
N MET A 120 7.19 -7.19 -5.24
CA MET A 120 7.65 -8.53 -4.87
C MET A 120 7.75 -8.68 -3.36
N ASN A 121 7.34 -9.83 -2.84
CA ASN A 121 7.44 -10.13 -1.42
C ASN A 121 7.83 -11.59 -1.18
N ALA A 122 8.99 -11.80 -0.55
CA ALA A 122 9.53 -13.12 -0.27
C ALA A 122 8.61 -13.97 0.64
N ARG A 123 7.73 -13.32 1.41
CA ARG A 123 6.75 -14.00 2.27
C ARG A 123 5.75 -14.83 1.46
N HIS A 124 5.45 -14.45 0.22
CA HIS A 124 4.48 -15.15 -0.65
C HIS A 124 5.10 -16.31 -1.42
N ARG A 125 6.43 -16.48 -1.35
CA ARG A 125 7.11 -17.56 -2.05
C ARG A 125 6.65 -18.92 -1.51
N LYS A 126 6.13 -19.77 -2.40
CA LYS A 126 5.74 -21.16 -2.06
C LYS A 126 6.96 -21.88 -1.47
N ARG A 127 6.87 -22.31 -0.20
CA ARG A 127 7.96 -23.04 0.46
C ARG A 127 7.74 -24.54 0.32
N LYS A 128 8.79 -25.27 -0.07
CA LYS A 128 8.81 -26.75 -0.01
C LYS A 128 9.02 -27.26 1.42
N ASP A 129 9.79 -26.53 2.24
CA ASP A 129 9.99 -26.83 3.66
C ASP A 129 9.62 -25.59 4.52
N LYS A 130 8.70 -25.78 5.46
CA LYS A 130 8.22 -24.73 6.37
C LYS A 130 9.22 -24.39 7.48
N ARG A 131 10.23 -25.24 7.73
CA ARG A 131 11.29 -25.03 8.74
C ARG A 131 12.39 -24.08 8.30
N LYS A 132 12.53 -23.83 7.00
CA LYS A 132 13.49 -22.85 6.48
C LYS A 132 13.06 -21.43 6.86
N LYS A 133 14.03 -20.62 7.32
CA LYS A 133 13.84 -19.20 7.67
C LYS A 133 13.16 -18.44 6.51
N MET A 134 12.57 -17.30 6.84
CA MET A 134 11.98 -16.43 5.81
C MET A 134 13.10 -15.93 4.88
N ASP A 135 13.13 -16.53 3.69
CA ASP A 135 14.17 -16.26 2.72
C ASP A 135 14.07 -14.85 2.18
N THR A 136 15.22 -14.31 1.85
CA THR A 136 15.40 -13.12 1.04
C THR A 136 15.54 -13.52 -0.43
N PHE A 137 15.50 -12.55 -1.34
CA PHE A 137 15.89 -12.73 -2.74
C PHE A 137 16.89 -11.65 -3.14
N ASP A 138 17.69 -11.93 -4.17
CA ASP A 138 18.60 -10.95 -4.75
C ASP A 138 17.84 -10.14 -5.81
N ALA A 139 17.67 -8.85 -5.55
CA ALA A 139 16.95 -7.91 -6.38
C ALA A 139 17.88 -7.01 -7.22
N ARG A 140 19.21 -7.23 -7.19
CA ARG A 140 20.17 -6.32 -7.85
C ARG A 140 19.97 -6.25 -9.36
N GLU A 141 19.77 -7.38 -10.04
CA GLU A 141 19.54 -7.39 -11.49
C GLU A 141 18.19 -6.77 -11.86
N ILE A 142 17.16 -7.01 -11.04
CA ILE A 142 15.83 -6.41 -11.23
C ILE A 142 15.93 -4.89 -11.08
N HIS A 143 16.60 -4.42 -10.03
CA HIS A 143 16.81 -2.99 -9.79
C HIS A 143 17.72 -2.37 -10.85
N LYS A 144 18.71 -3.09 -11.37
CA LYS A 144 19.55 -2.59 -12.47
C LYS A 144 18.72 -2.30 -13.71
N GLN A 145 17.71 -3.12 -13.99
CA GLN A 145 16.84 -2.95 -15.15
C GLN A 145 15.72 -1.91 -14.93
N PHE A 146 15.09 -1.92 -13.75
CA PHE A 146 13.85 -1.17 -13.51
C PHE A 146 13.95 -0.15 -12.36
N GLY A 147 15.12 0.00 -11.74
CA GLY A 147 15.31 0.81 -10.53
C GLY A 147 15.08 2.30 -10.72
N ASN A 148 15.20 2.79 -11.96
CA ASN A 148 14.94 4.18 -12.33
C ASN A 148 13.72 4.33 -13.26
N GLU A 149 12.96 3.25 -13.48
CA GLU A 149 11.82 3.25 -14.39
C GLU A 149 10.76 4.23 -13.91
N ASP A 150 10.22 5.04 -14.82
CA ASP A 150 9.09 5.89 -14.52
C ASP A 150 7.81 5.17 -14.92
N TRP A 151 7.08 4.68 -13.93
CA TRP A 151 5.87 3.90 -14.18
C TRP A 151 4.70 4.82 -14.54
N GLY A 152 4.83 6.13 -14.35
CA GLY A 152 3.86 7.14 -14.76
C GLY A 152 3.02 7.68 -13.61
N GLU A 153 2.01 8.46 -14.01
CA GLU A 153 1.10 9.17 -13.11
C GLU A 153 -0.29 8.55 -13.13
N TYR A 154 -0.92 8.49 -11.97
CA TYR A 154 -2.20 7.83 -11.76
C TYR A 154 -3.11 8.69 -10.93
N LEU A 155 -4.37 8.80 -11.36
CA LEU A 155 -5.46 9.32 -10.54
C LEU A 155 -5.86 8.23 -9.54
N ILE A 156 -5.95 8.59 -8.25
CA ILE A 156 -6.55 7.73 -7.23
C ILE A 156 -7.95 8.21 -6.91
N GLN A 157 -8.91 7.27 -6.89
CA GLN A 157 -10.34 7.60 -6.80
C GLN A 157 -10.92 7.38 -5.39
N GLU A 158 -10.28 6.55 -4.57
CA GLU A 158 -10.79 6.22 -3.25
C GLU A 158 -9.72 5.62 -2.33
N ALA A 159 -9.94 5.71 -1.02
CA ALA A 159 -9.20 4.97 -0.01
C ALA A 159 -9.98 3.72 0.41
N HIS A 160 -9.32 2.57 0.42
CA HIS A 160 -9.90 1.30 0.92
C HIS A 160 -9.32 0.93 2.29
N LEU A 161 -10.19 0.64 3.25
CA LEU A 161 -9.83 -0.10 4.46
C LEU A 161 -10.01 -1.59 4.19
N SER A 162 -8.91 -2.31 4.01
CA SER A 162 -8.94 -3.76 3.76
C SER A 162 -8.52 -4.58 4.98
N GLN A 163 -9.13 -5.76 5.14
CA GLN A 163 -8.76 -6.69 6.19
C GLN A 163 -7.57 -7.57 5.76
N ARG A 164 -6.51 -7.56 6.56
CA ARG A 164 -5.31 -8.36 6.29
C ARG A 164 -5.61 -9.86 6.38
N PHE A 165 -5.08 -10.63 5.42
CA PHE A 165 -5.21 -12.10 5.31
C PHE A 165 -6.62 -12.62 5.04
N VAL A 166 -7.57 -11.72 4.79
CA VAL A 166 -8.93 -12.07 4.40
C VAL A 166 -9.12 -11.58 2.99
N PHE A 167 -9.52 -12.48 2.10
CA PHE A 167 -9.63 -12.21 0.67
C PHE A 167 -11.08 -12.37 0.21
N ASP A 168 -11.44 -11.68 -0.86
CA ASP A 168 -12.71 -11.84 -1.55
C ASP A 168 -12.64 -12.94 -2.62
N LYS A 169 -13.71 -13.07 -3.41
CA LYS A 169 -13.81 -14.08 -4.49
C LYS A 169 -12.83 -13.84 -5.64
N SER A 170 -12.37 -12.61 -5.82
CA SER A 170 -11.40 -12.23 -6.86
C SER A 170 -9.94 -12.49 -6.41
N GLY A 171 -9.73 -12.79 -5.13
CA GLY A 171 -8.40 -12.98 -4.55
C GLY A 171 -7.75 -11.68 -4.06
N TYR A 172 -8.47 -10.55 -4.12
CA TYR A 172 -8.06 -9.28 -3.51
C TYR A 172 -8.38 -9.26 -2.02
N TYR A 173 -7.70 -8.39 -1.26
CA TYR A 173 -8.03 -8.22 0.15
C TYR A 173 -9.50 -7.78 0.30
N ARG A 174 -10.20 -8.37 1.26
CA ARG A 174 -11.59 -8.00 1.55
C ARG A 174 -11.64 -6.53 1.96
N CYS A 175 -12.32 -5.71 1.17
CA CYS A 175 -12.65 -4.34 1.53
C CYS A 175 -13.71 -4.33 2.64
N CYS A 176 -13.43 -3.62 3.74
CA CYS A 176 -14.34 -3.42 4.86
C CYS A 176 -15.13 -2.11 4.72
N ALA A 177 -14.48 -1.07 4.22
CA ALA A 177 -15.07 0.23 3.92
C ALA A 177 -14.18 0.95 2.90
N SER A 178 -14.77 1.85 2.14
CA SER A 178 -14.05 2.83 1.34
C SER A 178 -14.63 4.22 1.51
N ILE A 179 -13.83 5.23 1.21
CA ILE A 179 -14.25 6.62 1.05
C ILE A 179 -13.76 7.12 -0.31
N PRO A 180 -14.59 7.85 -1.05
CA PRO A 180 -14.19 8.44 -2.32
C PRO A 180 -13.23 9.61 -2.07
N PHE A 181 -12.36 9.85 -3.05
CA PHE A 181 -11.65 11.10 -3.23
C PHE A 181 -12.41 12.01 -4.21
N PRO A 182 -12.09 13.31 -4.27
CA PRO A 182 -12.63 14.19 -5.29
C PRO A 182 -12.27 13.67 -6.70
N GLY A 183 -13.20 13.81 -7.64
CA GLY A 183 -13.09 13.31 -9.01
C GLY A 183 -12.80 14.39 -10.02
#